data_AF-A0A662Q8Z7-F1
#
_entry.id   AF-A0A662Q8Z7-F1
#
_cell.length_a   1.000
_cell.length_b   1.000
_cell.length_c   1.000
_cell.angle_alpha   90.00
_cell.angle_beta   90.00
_cell.angle_gamma   90.00
#
_symmetry.space_group_name_H-M   'P 1'
#
loop_
_entity.id
_entity.type
_entity.pdbx_description
1 polymer ?
#
loop_
_entity_poly.entity_id
_entity_poly.type
_entity_poly.pdbx_seq_one_letter_code
_entity_poly.pdbx_strand_id
1 'polypeptide(L)'
;FEPVKASEKLYLTLRLVKDVVDVYREEGFAGALVDLWFTDYRGNALVIDLYVTRDSSPEHGRIESVERGFVYAFTGETDQGRVYHFNYVITEARDGEEVYFRRLSLEPIVDMAFKQFRLNRGDWWLIGVDAGAEAHYSKLVVYLYELEVGLVEE
;
A
#
# COMPACT_ATOMS: atom_id res chain seq x y z
N PHE A 1 14.76 -5.27 -11.02
CA PHE A 1 14.57 -4.06 -10.20
C PHE A 1 15.89 -3.76 -9.52
N GLU A 2 16.41 -2.55 -9.64
CA GLU A 2 17.60 -2.11 -8.90
C GLU A 2 17.15 -1.42 -7.61
N PRO A 3 17.74 -1.74 -6.44
CA PRO A 3 17.35 -1.09 -5.19
C PRO A 3 17.51 0.42 -5.23
N VAL A 4 16.51 1.15 -4.71
CA VAL A 4 16.48 2.61 -4.69
C VAL A 4 16.53 3.10 -3.25
N LYS A 5 17.34 4.12 -2.95
CA LYS A 5 17.38 4.71 -1.61
C LYS A 5 16.00 5.24 -1.21
N ALA A 6 15.56 4.98 0.01
CA ALA A 6 14.28 5.49 0.49
C ALA A 6 14.27 7.02 0.61
N SER A 7 15.43 7.68 0.61
CA SER A 7 15.55 9.14 0.56
C SER A 7 15.29 9.74 -0.82
N GLU A 8 15.25 8.94 -1.88
CA GLU A 8 14.88 9.40 -3.22
C GLU A 8 13.39 9.72 -3.30
N LYS A 9 13.04 10.62 -4.23
CA LYS A 9 11.64 10.98 -4.52
C LYS A 9 11.08 10.03 -5.56
N LEU A 10 9.97 9.37 -5.21
CA LEU A 10 9.32 8.38 -6.05
C LEU A 10 7.97 8.89 -6.57
N TYR A 11 7.58 8.42 -7.74
CA TYR A 11 6.21 8.54 -8.24
C TYR A 11 5.58 7.18 -8.52
N LEU A 12 4.25 7.15 -8.55
CA LEU A 12 3.44 6.03 -8.98
C LEU A 12 2.63 6.42 -10.24
N THR A 13 2.75 5.62 -11.29
CA THR A 13 1.73 5.54 -12.34
C THR A 13 0.98 4.22 -12.16
N LEU A 14 -0.34 4.29 -12.06
CA LEU A 14 -1.20 3.13 -11.80
C LEU A 14 -2.46 3.26 -12.62
N ARG A 15 -2.81 2.23 -13.39
CA ARG A 15 -4.11 2.12 -14.06
C ARG A 15 -4.72 0.76 -13.76
N LEU A 16 -5.86 0.74 -13.09
CA LEU A 16 -6.55 -0.50 -12.74
C LEU A 16 -8.07 -0.36 -12.74
N VAL A 17 -8.75 -1.50 -12.77
CA VAL A 17 -10.17 -1.65 -12.43
C VAL A 17 -10.27 -2.75 -11.38
N LYS A 18 -11.12 -2.55 -10.35
CA LYS A 18 -11.50 -3.61 -9.41
C LYS A 18 -12.99 -3.94 -9.55
N ASP A 19 -13.33 -5.18 -9.25
CA ASP A 19 -14.72 -5.65 -9.13
C ASP A 19 -14.86 -6.58 -7.92
N VAL A 20 -15.85 -6.34 -7.08
CA VAL A 20 -16.33 -7.31 -6.11
C VAL A 20 -17.20 -8.35 -6.82
N VAL A 21 -16.74 -9.61 -6.80
CA VAL A 21 -17.44 -10.73 -7.45
C VAL A 21 -18.42 -11.41 -6.51
N ASP A 22 -18.03 -11.57 -5.25
CA ASP A 22 -18.86 -12.23 -4.23
C ASP A 22 -18.46 -11.77 -2.83
N VAL A 23 -19.37 -11.82 -1.88
CA VAL A 23 -19.15 -11.47 -0.47
C VAL A 23 -19.55 -12.67 0.39
N TYR A 24 -18.59 -13.28 1.06
CA TYR A 24 -18.79 -14.52 1.83
C TYR A 24 -18.74 -14.31 3.35
N ARG A 25 -18.38 -13.12 3.83
CA ARG A 25 -18.33 -12.75 5.25
C ARG A 25 -18.86 -11.32 5.46
N GLU A 26 -19.30 -11.04 6.69
CA GLU A 26 -19.83 -9.72 7.08
C GLU A 26 -18.72 -8.73 7.52
N GLU A 27 -17.52 -9.23 7.86
CA GLU A 27 -16.39 -8.43 8.35
C GLU A 27 -15.12 -8.71 7.54
N GLY A 28 -14.30 -7.66 7.34
CA GLY A 28 -12.97 -7.76 6.75
C GLY A 28 -12.63 -6.61 5.80
N PHE A 29 -11.46 -6.75 5.17
CA PHE A 29 -10.93 -5.81 4.20
C PHE A 29 -10.86 -6.42 2.78
N ALA A 30 -11.12 -5.61 1.77
CA ALA A 30 -11.10 -5.99 0.37
C ALA A 30 -10.63 -4.82 -0.51
N GLY A 31 -9.54 -4.98 -1.25
CA GLY A 31 -9.06 -3.93 -2.16
C GLY A 31 -8.04 -4.42 -3.18
N ALA A 32 -7.80 -3.58 -4.20
CA ALA A 32 -6.58 -3.66 -4.99
C ALA A 32 -5.47 -2.90 -4.25
N LEU A 33 -4.22 -3.32 -4.41
CA LEU A 33 -3.08 -2.74 -3.71
C LEU A 33 -1.81 -2.73 -4.55
N VAL A 34 -0.90 -1.82 -4.20
CA VAL A 34 0.50 -1.80 -4.62
C VAL A 34 1.36 -1.74 -3.37
N ASP A 35 2.26 -2.69 -3.16
CA ASP A 35 3.16 -2.64 -2.00
C ASP A 35 4.54 -2.14 -2.39
N LEU A 36 5.10 -1.33 -1.51
CA LEU A 36 6.47 -0.85 -1.60
C LEU A 36 7.28 -1.52 -0.50
N TRP A 37 8.16 -2.42 -0.89
CA TRP A 37 8.99 -3.19 0.04
C TRP A 37 10.32 -2.49 0.28
N PHE A 38 10.53 -2.03 1.52
CA PHE A 38 11.77 -1.43 1.97
C PHE A 38 12.53 -2.35 2.93
N THR A 39 13.86 -2.29 2.90
CA THR A 39 14.72 -2.92 3.91
C THR A 39 15.87 -2.01 4.32
N ASP A 40 16.35 -2.18 5.55
CA ASP A 40 17.61 -1.59 6.03
C ASP A 40 18.82 -2.51 5.83
N TYR A 41 18.62 -3.68 5.21
CA TYR A 41 19.61 -4.76 5.07
C TYR A 41 20.20 -5.28 6.39
N ARG A 42 19.57 -5.00 7.52
CA ARG A 42 19.92 -5.50 8.86
C ARG A 42 18.85 -6.47 9.40
N GLY A 43 17.98 -6.95 8.51
CA GLY A 43 16.91 -7.89 8.83
C GLY A 43 15.55 -7.24 9.09
N ASN A 44 15.46 -5.90 9.06
CA ASN A 44 14.17 -5.22 9.17
C ASN A 44 13.56 -4.95 7.78
N ALA A 45 12.24 -4.94 7.74
CA ALA A 45 11.46 -4.62 6.55
C ALA A 45 10.38 -3.59 6.87
N LEU A 46 10.07 -2.73 5.91
CA LEU A 46 8.94 -1.81 5.94
C LEU A 46 8.15 -2.06 4.67
N VAL A 47 6.90 -2.44 4.79
CA VAL A 47 5.96 -2.58 3.68
C VAL A 47 5.00 -1.40 3.74
N ILE A 48 4.88 -0.68 2.63
CA ILE A 48 3.88 0.37 2.46
C ILE A 48 2.85 -0.13 1.46
N ASP A 49 1.67 -0.46 1.95
CA ASP A 49 0.56 -1.03 1.18
C ASP A 49 -0.36 0.12 0.70
N LEU A 50 -0.43 0.36 -0.61
CA LEU A 50 -1.19 1.45 -1.23
C LEU A 50 -2.50 0.95 -1.81
N TYR A 51 -3.61 1.16 -1.09
CA TYR A 51 -4.91 0.57 -1.42
C TYR A 51 -5.81 1.42 -2.30
N VAL A 52 -6.48 0.76 -3.22
CA VAL A 52 -7.69 1.21 -3.92
C VAL A 52 -8.86 0.36 -3.44
N THR A 53 -9.73 0.95 -2.62
CA THR A 53 -10.84 0.24 -1.97
C THR A 53 -11.96 1.18 -1.56
N ARG A 54 -13.20 0.71 -1.63
CA ARG A 54 -14.37 1.36 -1.01
C ARG A 54 -15.03 0.48 0.05
N ASP A 55 -14.45 -0.70 0.25
CA ASP A 55 -15.06 -1.87 0.83
C ASP A 55 -14.34 -2.15 2.16
N SER A 56 -14.86 -1.56 3.24
CA SER A 56 -14.38 -1.82 4.60
C SER A 56 -15.54 -2.14 5.52
N SER A 57 -15.54 -3.32 6.13
CA SER A 57 -16.39 -3.63 7.27
C SER A 57 -15.52 -3.74 8.52
N PRO A 58 -15.78 -2.95 9.58
CA PRO A 58 -14.91 -2.92 10.75
C PRO A 58 -14.85 -4.29 11.43
N GLU A 59 -13.68 -4.91 11.46
CA GLU A 59 -13.43 -6.09 12.31
C GLU A 59 -13.50 -5.70 13.80
N HIS A 60 -13.87 -6.67 14.66
CA HIS A 60 -13.94 -6.54 16.13
C HIS A 60 -12.62 -6.06 16.78
N GLY A 61 -12.42 -4.74 16.73
CA GLY A 61 -11.23 -4.00 17.16
C GLY A 61 -11.14 -2.56 16.61
N ARG A 62 -12.04 -2.19 15.68
CA ARG A 62 -12.43 -0.85 15.17
C ARG A 62 -11.31 0.16 14.84
N ILE A 63 -11.16 0.44 13.54
CA ILE A 63 -10.58 1.68 13.01
C ILE A 63 -11.55 2.22 11.94
N GLU A 64 -11.91 3.50 12.03
CA GLU A 64 -12.88 4.15 11.15
C GLU A 64 -12.19 4.98 10.06
N SER A 65 -12.51 4.68 8.80
CA SER A 65 -12.38 5.61 7.67
C SER A 65 -13.58 6.55 7.70
N VAL A 66 -13.32 7.85 7.83
CA VAL A 66 -14.35 8.90 7.66
C VAL A 66 -13.86 9.81 6.54
N GLU A 67 -14.31 9.51 5.32
CA GLU A 67 -14.27 10.37 4.12
C GLU A 67 -12.89 10.77 3.53
N ARG A 68 -11.76 10.34 4.11
CA ARG A 68 -10.42 10.40 3.48
C ARG A 68 -9.58 9.24 4.00
N GLY A 69 -8.89 8.55 3.08
CA GLY A 69 -8.27 7.22 3.24
C GLY A 69 -7.79 6.81 4.64
N PHE A 70 -8.07 5.55 5.01
CA PHE A 70 -7.55 5.00 6.26
C PHE A 70 -6.04 4.84 6.21
N VAL A 71 -5.42 5.04 7.36
CA VAL A 71 -4.01 4.71 7.61
C VAL A 71 -3.98 3.67 8.72
N TYR A 72 -3.45 2.49 8.45
CA TYR A 72 -3.26 1.45 9.47
C TYR A 72 -1.79 1.04 9.55
N ALA A 73 -1.25 1.06 10.77
CA ALA A 73 0.16 0.81 10.99
C ALA A 73 0.37 -0.17 12.15
N PHE A 74 1.16 -1.20 11.93
CA PHE A 74 1.54 -2.16 12.96
C PHE A 74 2.97 -2.68 12.75
N THR A 75 3.49 -3.38 13.75
CA THR A 75 4.83 -3.98 13.71
C THR A 75 4.73 -5.45 14.07
N GLY A 76 5.16 -6.30 13.16
CA GLY A 76 5.42 -7.71 13.42
C GLY A 76 6.86 -7.94 13.86
N GLU A 77 7.07 -9.01 14.62
CA GLU A 77 8.40 -9.51 14.98
C GLU A 77 8.64 -10.86 14.30
N THR A 78 9.84 -11.04 13.77
CA THR A 78 10.31 -12.28 13.15
C THR A 78 11.67 -12.66 13.72
N ASP A 79 12.12 -13.89 13.49
CA ASP A 79 13.46 -14.33 13.89
C ASP A 79 14.60 -13.51 13.23
N GLN A 80 14.29 -12.79 12.15
CA GLN A 80 15.24 -12.00 11.38
C GLN A 80 15.24 -10.51 11.72
N GLY A 81 14.20 -10.01 12.41
CA GLY A 81 14.03 -8.59 12.71
C GLY A 81 12.57 -8.17 12.76
N ARG A 82 12.33 -6.85 12.65
CA ARG A 82 10.99 -6.26 12.68
C ARG A 82 10.45 -6.03 11.27
N VAL A 83 9.15 -6.29 11.10
CA VAL A 83 8.42 -5.96 9.89
C VAL A 83 7.39 -4.88 10.22
N TYR A 84 7.59 -3.70 9.66
CA TYR A 84 6.69 -2.56 9.79
C TYR A 84 5.70 -2.58 8.63
N HIS A 85 4.41 -2.52 8.92
CA HIS A 85 3.36 -2.46 7.90
C HIS A 85 2.68 -1.10 7.95
N PHE A 86 2.65 -0.38 6.84
CA PHE A 86 1.99 0.91 6.69
C PHE A 86 0.98 0.86 5.56
N ASN A 87 -0.29 0.78 5.91
CA ASN A 87 -1.40 0.65 4.99
C ASN A 87 -1.98 2.04 4.74
N TYR A 88 -2.17 2.42 3.48
CA TYR A 88 -2.70 3.72 3.09
C TYR A 88 -3.67 3.58 1.91
N VAL A 89 -4.93 4.01 2.09
CA VAL A 89 -5.86 4.11 0.95
C VAL A 89 -5.55 5.34 0.13
N ILE A 90 -5.03 5.13 -1.07
CA ILE A 90 -4.74 6.21 -2.03
C ILE A 90 -6.02 6.78 -2.66
N THR A 91 -7.05 5.95 -2.85
CA THR A 91 -8.39 6.39 -3.27
C THR A 91 -9.44 5.31 -3.02
N GLU A 92 -10.69 5.73 -2.95
CA GLU A 92 -11.83 4.82 -3.10
C GLU A 92 -12.19 4.63 -4.56
N ALA A 93 -12.73 3.45 -4.90
CA ALA A 93 -13.25 3.12 -6.22
C ALA A 93 -14.46 2.20 -6.12
N ARG A 94 -15.48 2.45 -6.93
CA ARG A 94 -16.62 1.54 -7.11
C ARG A 94 -16.23 0.34 -7.95
N ASP A 95 -17.09 -0.67 -7.96
CA ASP A 95 -16.93 -1.80 -8.88
C ASP A 95 -17.05 -1.33 -10.33
N GLY A 96 -16.13 -1.81 -11.17
CA GLY A 96 -16.00 -1.43 -12.58
C GLY A 96 -15.44 -0.03 -12.80
N GLU A 97 -15.13 0.74 -11.75
CA GLU A 97 -14.55 2.06 -11.87
C GLU A 97 -13.06 1.95 -12.21
N GLU A 98 -12.66 2.62 -13.30
CA GLU A 98 -11.25 2.75 -13.64
C GLU A 98 -10.58 3.80 -12.75
N VAL A 99 -9.53 3.39 -12.07
CA VAL A 99 -8.62 4.28 -11.35
C VAL A 99 -7.38 4.49 -12.20
N TYR A 100 -7.04 5.75 -12.42
CA TYR A 100 -5.81 6.12 -13.09
C TYR A 100 -5.07 7.24 -12.36
N PHE A 101 -3.86 6.92 -11.90
CA PHE A 101 -2.89 7.88 -11.40
C PHE A 101 -1.75 7.98 -12.40
N ARG A 102 -1.39 9.22 -12.77
CA ARG A 102 -0.22 9.49 -13.59
C ARG A 102 0.82 10.22 -12.78
N ARG A 103 1.97 9.57 -12.55
CA ARG A 103 3.11 10.14 -11.79
C ARG A 103 2.68 10.79 -10.47
N LEU A 104 1.80 10.14 -9.72
CA LEU A 104 1.41 10.55 -8.38
C LEU A 104 2.65 10.56 -7.49
N SER A 105 2.95 11.68 -6.82
CA SER A 105 4.08 11.74 -5.89
C SER A 105 3.82 10.84 -4.69
N LEU A 106 4.75 9.91 -4.43
CA LEU A 106 4.72 9.02 -3.26
C LEU A 106 5.39 9.65 -2.04
N GLU A 107 6.09 10.77 -2.21
CA GLU A 107 6.88 11.43 -1.17
C GLU A 107 6.09 11.71 0.12
N PRO A 108 4.85 12.26 0.09
CA PRO A 108 4.09 12.49 1.32
C PRO A 108 3.73 11.20 2.07
N ILE A 109 3.48 10.12 1.34
CA ILE A 109 3.07 8.82 1.91
C ILE A 109 4.29 8.12 2.51
N VAL A 110 5.41 8.08 1.78
CA VAL A 110 6.68 7.52 2.27
C VAL A 110 7.16 8.29 3.50
N ASP A 111 7.14 9.62 3.48
CA ASP A 111 7.53 10.44 4.63
C ASP A 111 6.66 10.15 5.87
N MET A 112 5.34 10.02 5.67
CA MET A 112 4.42 9.66 6.74
C MET A 112 4.71 8.27 7.33
N ALA A 113 4.97 7.25 6.50
CA ALA A 113 5.30 5.91 6.96
C ALA A 113 6.58 5.87 7.79
N PHE A 114 7.65 6.53 7.31
CA PHE A 114 8.91 6.59 8.04
C PHE A 114 8.78 7.37 9.36
N LYS A 115 8.01 8.47 9.38
CA LYS A 115 7.71 9.21 10.61
C LYS A 115 6.90 8.39 11.62
N GLN A 116 5.90 7.65 11.15
CA GLN A 116 5.04 6.80 11.99
C GLN A 116 5.88 5.81 12.81
N PHE A 117 6.89 5.19 12.18
CA PHE A 117 7.76 4.21 12.81
C PHE A 117 9.08 4.79 13.34
N ARG A 118 9.29 6.10 13.23
CA ARG A 118 10.52 6.81 13.64
C ARG A 118 11.78 6.23 12.98
N LEU A 119 11.67 5.87 11.70
CA LEU A 119 12.74 5.30 10.89
C LEU A 119 13.51 6.41 10.16
N ASN A 120 14.80 6.20 9.95
CA ASN A 120 15.65 7.12 9.17
C ASN A 120 15.70 6.68 7.71
N ARG A 121 15.10 7.45 6.79
CA ARG A 121 15.08 7.15 5.34
C ARG A 121 16.47 6.91 4.73
N GLY A 122 17.52 7.56 5.25
CA GLY A 122 18.88 7.38 4.76
C GLY A 122 19.42 5.95 4.91
N ASP A 123 18.87 5.18 5.85
CA ASP A 123 19.31 3.81 6.16
C ASP A 123 18.54 2.74 5.37
N TRP A 124 17.48 3.12 4.65
CA TRP A 124 16.55 2.18 4.03
C TRP A 124 16.56 2.25 2.50
N TRP A 125 16.10 1.17 1.88
CA TRP A 125 16.08 0.98 0.43
C TRP A 125 14.81 0.31 0.00
N LEU A 126 14.13 0.87 -1.01
CA LEU A 126 13.09 0.19 -1.78
C LEU A 126 13.77 -0.95 -2.56
N ILE A 127 13.29 -2.18 -2.38
CA ILE A 127 13.84 -3.40 -2.98
C ILE A 127 12.83 -4.17 -3.82
N GLY A 128 11.54 -3.84 -3.71
CA GLY A 128 10.47 -4.51 -4.43
C GLY A 128 9.25 -3.64 -4.55
N VAL A 129 8.53 -3.85 -5.65
CA VAL A 129 7.18 -3.33 -5.88
C VAL A 129 6.36 -4.49 -6.43
N ASP A 130 5.24 -4.75 -5.78
CA ASP A 130 4.24 -5.74 -6.14
C ASP A 130 2.87 -5.09 -6.16
N ALA A 131 1.93 -5.73 -6.85
CA ALA A 131 0.56 -5.29 -6.90
C ALA A 131 -0.36 -6.50 -6.99
N GLY A 132 -1.53 -6.36 -6.39
CA GLY A 132 -2.45 -7.49 -6.30
C GLY A 132 -3.80 -7.10 -5.74
N ALA A 133 -4.47 -8.12 -5.22
CA ALA A 133 -5.72 -8.00 -4.51
C ALA A 133 -5.56 -8.61 -3.13
N GLU A 134 -6.07 -7.92 -2.12
CA GLU A 134 -6.24 -8.45 -0.78
C GLU A 134 -7.73 -8.53 -0.50
N ALA A 135 -8.21 -9.70 -0.09
CA ALA A 135 -9.63 -9.95 0.06
C ALA A 135 -9.88 -10.96 1.18
N HIS A 136 -10.29 -10.46 2.34
CA HIS A 136 -10.51 -11.25 3.56
C HIS A 136 -11.94 -11.76 3.70
N TYR A 137 -12.89 -11.08 3.04
CA TYR A 137 -14.32 -11.29 3.22
C TYR A 137 -15.10 -11.39 1.91
N SER A 138 -14.44 -11.06 0.80
CA SER A 138 -15.00 -11.06 -0.54
C SER A 138 -14.07 -11.74 -1.52
N LYS A 139 -14.60 -12.08 -2.69
CA LYS A 139 -13.82 -12.42 -3.87
C LYS A 139 -13.74 -11.16 -4.72
N LEU A 140 -12.52 -10.76 -5.05
CA LEU A 140 -12.26 -9.63 -5.93
C LEU A 140 -11.65 -10.11 -7.25
N VAL A 141 -11.87 -9.33 -8.30
CA VAL A 141 -11.06 -9.36 -9.51
C VAL A 141 -10.43 -7.99 -9.69
N VAL A 142 -9.14 -7.97 -10.01
CA VAL A 142 -8.39 -6.75 -10.30
C VAL A 142 -7.78 -6.89 -11.68
N TYR A 143 -8.09 -5.94 -12.55
CA TYR A 143 -7.47 -5.78 -13.85
C TYR A 143 -6.43 -4.67 -13.75
N LEU A 144 -5.16 -5.04 -13.69
CA LEU A 144 -4.03 -4.10 -13.66
C LEU A 144 -3.54 -3.87 -15.09
N TYR A 145 -3.74 -2.66 -15.61
CA TYR A 145 -3.36 -2.28 -16.96
C TYR A 145 -1.99 -1.60 -17.01
N GLU A 146 -1.62 -0.87 -15.96
CA GLU A 146 -0.38 -0.13 -15.89
C GLU A 146 0.09 -0.05 -14.43
N LEU A 147 1.37 -0.34 -14.20
CA LEU A 147 2.05 -0.14 -12.93
C LEU A 147 3.49 0.31 -13.21
N GLU A 148 3.84 1.48 -12.68
CA GLU A 148 5.19 2.01 -12.71
C GLU A 148 5.48 2.73 -11.41
N VAL A 149 6.57 2.37 -10.76
CA VAL A 149 7.18 3.17 -9.70
C VAL A 149 8.51 3.66 -10.21
N GLY A 150 8.65 4.98 -10.32
CA GLY A 150 9.82 5.62 -10.92
C GLY A 150 10.39 6.74 -10.06
N LEU A 151 11.58 7.20 -10.41
CA LEU A 151 12.24 8.33 -9.78
C LEU A 151 11.70 9.65 -10.35
N VAL A 152 11.45 10.62 -9.48
CA VAL A 152 11.19 11.99 -9.93
C VAL A 152 12.52 12.62 -10.36
N GLU A 153 12.73 12.79 -11.66
CA GLU A 153 13.86 13.55 -12.20
C GLU A 153 13.82 15.00 -11.67
N GLU A 154 14.96 15.51 -11.21
CA GLU A 154 15.13 16.90 -10.75
C GLU A 154 15.26 17.89 -11.91
#